data_AF-A0A497NA69-F1
#
_entry.id   AF-A0A497NA69-F1
#
_cell.length_a   1.000
_cell.length_b   1.000
_cell.length_c   1.000
_cell.angle_alpha   90.00
_cell.angle_beta   90.00
_cell.angle_gamma   90.00
#
_symmetry.space_group_name_H-M   'P 1'
#
loop_
_entity.id
_entity.type
_entity.pdbx_description
1 polymer ?
#
loop_
_entity_poly.entity_id
_entity_poly.type
_entity_poly.pdbx_seq_one_letter_code
_entity_poly.pdbx_strand_id
1 'polypeptide(L)' 'MRCQYCGAEVSLPFKCPFCGGYFFTWHRLPENHNCPGIWRPWLRRGDLQPPPAGVPGGVG' A
#
# COMPACT_ATOMS: atom_id res chain seq x y z
N MET A 1 1.87 20.36 -2.20
CA MET A 1 2.47 19.34 -3.10
C MET A 1 1.52 19.09 -4.28
N ARG A 2 1.93 18.40 -5.35
CA ARG A 2 1.05 18.06 -6.48
C ARG A 2 0.82 16.56 -6.59
N CYS A 3 -0.40 16.16 -6.92
CA CYS A 3 -0.74 14.78 -7.24
C CYS A 3 0.01 14.36 -8.51
N GLN A 4 0.76 13.28 -8.46
CA GLN A 4 1.56 12.82 -9.60
C GLN A 4 0.73 12.16 -10.71
N TYR A 5 -0.55 11.87 -10.44
CA TYR A 5 -1.48 11.36 -11.45
C TYR A 5 -2.20 12.49 -12.22
N CYS A 6 -2.81 13.44 -11.51
CA CYS A 6 -3.64 14.48 -12.13
C CYS A 6 -3.08 15.91 -12.05
N GLY A 7 -1.95 16.13 -11.38
CA GLY A 7 -1.33 17.45 -11.24
C GLY A 7 -2.01 18.42 -10.26
N ALA A 8 -3.15 18.02 -9.67
CA ALA A 8 -3.89 18.83 -8.70
C ALA A 8 -3.04 19.16 -7.47
N GLU A 9 -3.25 20.35 -6.91
CA GLU A 9 -2.58 20.77 -5.70
C GLU A 9 -3.17 20.06 -4.47
N VAL A 10 -2.28 19.66 -3.57
CA VAL A 10 -2.57 18.79 -2.44
C VAL A 10 -1.90 19.32 -1.18
N SER A 11 -2.70 19.58 -0.16
CA SER A 11 -2.25 19.97 1.19
C SER A 11 -1.74 18.76 1.99
N LEU A 12 -2.42 17.62 1.88
CA LEU A 12 -2.10 16.36 2.57
C LEU A 12 -1.92 15.22 1.57
N PRO A 13 -0.71 15.03 1.02
CA PRO A 13 -0.46 14.02 0.01
C PRO A 13 -0.28 12.63 0.63
N PHE A 14 -0.89 11.62 0.02
CA PHE A 14 -0.73 10.21 0.37
C PHE A 14 0.41 9.62 -0.43
N LYS A 15 1.34 8.93 0.24
CA LYS A 15 2.41 8.18 -0.42
C LYS A 15 1.95 6.75 -0.71
N CYS A 16 1.95 6.35 -1.98
CA CYS A 16 1.63 4.98 -2.37
C CYS A 16 2.74 4.02 -1.91
N PRO A 17 2.42 2.92 -1.19
CA PRO A 17 3.44 1.98 -0.71
C PRO A 17 4.05 1.12 -1.84
N PHE A 18 3.38 1.02 -2.99
CA PHE A 18 3.82 0.17 -4.11
C PHE A 18 4.77 0.89 -5.07
N CYS A 19 4.43 2.12 -5.48
CA CYS A 19 5.24 2.92 -6.42
C CYS A 19 6.01 4.07 -5.74
N GLY A 20 5.71 4.39 -4.47
CA GLY A 20 6.34 5.50 -3.74
C GLY A 20 5.84 6.89 -4.14
N GLY A 21 4.89 6.99 -5.07
CA GLY A 21 4.37 8.26 -5.58
C GLY A 21 3.40 8.97 -4.63
N TYR A 22 3.17 10.26 -4.87
CA TYR A 22 2.32 11.12 -4.04
C TYR A 22 1.00 11.48 -4.73
N PHE A 23 -0.11 11.22 -4.04
CA PHE A 23 -1.46 11.34 -4.59
C PHE A 23 -2.42 12.01 -3.61
N PHE A 24 -3.49 12.62 -4.11
CA PHE A 24 -4.55 13.15 -3.26
C PHE A 24 -5.54 12.07 -2.82
N THR A 25 -6.47 12.41 -1.94
CA THR A 25 -7.48 11.54 -1.33
C THR A 25 -8.22 10.66 -2.34
N TRP A 26 -8.47 11.16 -3.56
CA TRP A 26 -9.15 10.44 -4.63
C TRP A 26 -8.25 9.48 -5.42
N HIS A 27 -6.94 9.73 -5.48
CA HIS A 27 -5.97 8.90 -6.22
C HIS A 27 -5.05 8.09 -5.31
N ARG A 28 -5.36 8.03 -4.00
CA ARG A 28 -4.55 7.34 -2.99
C ARG A 28 -4.47 5.83 -3.18
N LEU A 29 -5.51 5.24 -3.79
CA LEU A 29 -5.59 3.81 -4.05
C LEU A 29 -4.78 3.44 -5.30
N PRO A 30 -4.09 2.28 -5.32
CA PRO A 30 -3.32 1.84 -6.47
C PRO A 30 -4.12 1.78 -7.77
N GLU A 31 -5.38 1.34 -7.69
CA GLU A 31 -6.28 1.23 -8.85
C GLU A 31 -6.63 2.61 -9.43
N ASN A 32 -6.75 3.63 -8.57
CA ASN A 32 -7.20 4.97 -8.95
C ASN A 32 -6.13 5.82 -9.66
N HIS A 33 -4.87 5.38 -9.68
CA HIS A 33 -3.80 6.06 -10.43
C HIS A 33 -3.05 5.12 -11.38
N ASN A 34 -3.65 3.96 -11.69
CA ASN A 34 -3.06 2.92 -12.53
C ASN A 34 -1.63 2.56 -12.08
N CYS A 35 -1.49 2.20 -10.80
CA CYS A 35 -0.20 2.08 -10.15
C CYS A 35 0.71 1.06 -10.85
N PRO A 36 1.90 1.46 -11.35
CA PRO A 36 2.83 0.53 -11.98
C PRO A 36 3.39 -0.50 -11.00
N GLY A 37 3.24 -0.26 -9.69
CA GLY A 37 3.68 -1.16 -8.63
C GLY A 37 2.63 -2.14 -8.13
N ILE A 38 1.38 -2.09 -8.62
CA ILE A 38 0.27 -2.90 -8.10
C ILE A 38 0.46 -4.40 -8.31
N TRP A 39 1.28 -4.81 -9.28
CA TRP A 39 1.63 -6.21 -9.56
C TRP A 39 2.88 -6.69 -8.80
N ARG A 40 3.58 -5.78 -8.12
CA ARG A 40 4.76 -6.08 -7.28
C ARG A 40 4.48 -6.62 -5.86
N PRO A 41 3.24 -6.80 -5.33
CA PRO A 41 3.00 -7.33 -3.99
C PRO A 41 3.65 -8.70 -3.71
N TRP A 42 4.00 -9.47 -4.74
CA TRP A 42 4.73 -10.74 -4.57
C TRP A 42 6.21 -10.57 -4.20
N LEU A 43 6.77 -9.35 -4.22
CA LEU A 43 8.23 -9.12 -4.18
C LEU A 43 8.74 -8.26 -3.02
N ARG A 44 7.91 -7.91 -2.03
CA ARG A 44 8.38 -7.42 -0.72
C ARG A 44 8.22 -8.52 0.32
N ARG A 45 9.27 -9.33 0.43
CA ARG A 45 9.51 -10.27 1.54
C ARG A 45 9.22 -9.58 2.88
N GLY A 46 8.13 -9.96 3.52
CA GLY A 46 7.72 -9.49 4.85
C GLY A 46 6.42 -10.13 5.35
N ASP A 47 5.47 -10.38 4.47
CA ASP A 47 4.14 -10.92 4.84
C ASP A 47 3.96 -12.42 4.55
N LEU A 48 5.03 -13.14 4.17
CA LEU A 48 5.10 -14.60 4.33
C LEU A 48 5.49 -14.94 5.77
N GLN A 49 4.71 -14.48 6.74
CA GLN A 49 4.67 -15.17 8.02
C GLN A 49 3.74 -16.36 7.79
N PRO A 50 4.23 -17.62 7.73
CA PRO A 50 3.31 -18.73 7.94
C PRO A 50 2.59 -18.49 9.27
N PRO A 51 1.31 -18.86 9.41
CA PRO A 51 0.59 -18.69 10.68
C PRO A 51 1.44 -19.25 11.82
N PRO A 52 1.53 -18.58 12.99
CA PRO A 52 2.38 -19.06 14.07
C PRO A 52 2.03 -20.52 14.38
N ALA A 53 3.00 -21.40 14.17
CA ALA A 53 2.86 -22.81 14.50
C ALA A 53 2.73 -22.93 16.02
N GLY A 54 1.52 -23.28 16.47
CA GLY A 54 1.25 -23.67 17.86
C GLY A 54 1.00 -22.50 18.81
N VAL A 55 -0.27 -22.20 19.03
CA VAL A 55 -0.75 -21.77 20.36
C VAL A 55 -0.98 -23.05 21.18
N PRO A 56 -0.11 -23.41 22.15
CA PRO A 56 -0.47 -24.43 23.11
C PRO A 56 -1.39 -23.83 24.19
N GLY A 57 -2.59 -24.41 24.31
CA GLY A 57 -3.29 -24.56 25.59
C GLY A 57 -4.00 -23.33 26.16
N GLY A 58 -5.33 -23.40 26.20
CA GLY A 58 -6.16 -22.48 26.96
C GLY A 58 -7.61 -22.94 27.07
N VAL A 59 -7.85 -24.16 27.56
CA VAL A 59 -9.13 -24.55 28.16
C VAL A 59 -8.86 -24.91 29.62
N GLY A 60 -9.60 -24.26 30.53
CA GLY A 60 -9.48 -24.33 31.97
C GLY A 60 -9.97 -23.04 32.60
#